data_AF-A0A6A6PQL7-F1
#
_entry.id   AF-A0A6A6PQL7-F1
#
_cell.length_a   1.000
_cell.length_b   1.000
_cell.length_c   1.000
_cell.angle_alpha   90.00
_cell.angle_beta   90.00
_cell.angle_gamma   90.00
#
_symmetry.space_group_name_H-M   'P 1'
#
loop_
_entity.id
_entity.type
_entity.pdbx_description
1 polymer ?
#
loop_
_entity_poly.entity_id
_entity_poly.type
_entity_poly.pdbx_seq_one_letter_code
_entity_poly.pdbx_strand_id
1 'polypeptide(L)'
;NYIPTLLKQHNIHRANHSAADVVWNSTLADIATQIAQSCTFAHQSIDGGGYGQNIAAGVPASNIAAVVTNLWYDGEFNSFLPSYYGQANPPNFYAWGHFSQVVWKATSEIGCGTVYCSKGLGGVGSDVPPWFTVCNYRGPGNVGGLYGKNIGKPLGHPNV
;
A
#
# COMPACT_ATOMS: atom_id res chain seq x y z
N ASN A 1 -2.25 -17.01 8.22
CA ASN A 1 -2.89 -16.67 6.93
C ASN A 1 -2.55 -15.26 6.46
N TYR A 2 -1.26 -14.91 6.30
CA TYR A 2 -0.84 -13.55 5.93
C TYR A 2 -1.10 -13.24 4.44
N ILE A 3 -0.44 -13.99 3.54
CA ILE A 3 -0.48 -13.75 2.09
C ILE A 3 -1.92 -13.81 1.51
N PRO A 4 -2.75 -14.84 1.81
CA PRO A 4 -4.11 -14.89 1.26
C PRO A 4 -4.98 -13.72 1.72
N THR A 5 -4.82 -13.28 2.97
CA THR A 5 -5.56 -12.13 3.50
C THR A 5 -5.13 -10.85 2.83
N LEU A 6 -3.82 -10.65 2.67
CA LEU A 6 -3.25 -9.47 2.02
C LEU A 6 -3.73 -9.33 0.57
N LEU A 7 -3.64 -10.41 -0.22
CA LEU A 7 -4.11 -10.41 -1.60
C LEU A 7 -5.61 -10.20 -1.68
N LYS A 8 -6.39 -10.86 -0.81
CA LYS A 8 -7.85 -10.70 -0.76
C LYS A 8 -8.25 -9.24 -0.54
N GLN A 9 -7.65 -8.57 0.47
CA GLN A 9 -7.99 -7.17 0.75
C GLN A 9 -7.60 -6.24 -0.39
N HIS A 10 -6.41 -6.41 -0.99
CA HIS A 10 -6.02 -5.62 -2.16
C HIS A 10 -7.00 -5.83 -3.32
N ASN A 11 -7.32 -7.08 -3.65
CA ASN A 11 -8.12 -7.38 -4.84
C ASN A 11 -9.58 -6.96 -4.69
N ILE A 12 -10.15 -6.97 -3.48
CA ILE A 12 -11.48 -6.39 -3.20
C ILE A 12 -11.50 -4.90 -3.57
N HIS A 13 -10.53 -4.13 -3.07
CA HIS A 13 -10.43 -2.69 -3.31
C HIS A 13 -10.12 -2.39 -4.77
N ARG A 14 -9.22 -3.15 -5.39
CA ARG A 14 -8.85 -3.02 -6.81
C ARG A 14 -10.04 -3.29 -7.72
N ALA A 15 -10.82 -4.33 -7.45
CA ALA A 15 -12.02 -4.64 -8.21
C ALA A 15 -13.04 -3.48 -8.16
N ASN A 16 -13.20 -2.83 -7.01
CA ASN A 16 -14.06 -1.66 -6.87
C ASN A 16 -13.59 -0.47 -7.73
N HIS A 17 -12.32 -0.42 -8.13
CA HIS A 17 -11.75 0.65 -8.95
C HIS A 17 -11.44 0.21 -10.40
N SER A 18 -12.03 -0.91 -10.85
CA SER A 18 -11.78 -1.50 -12.17
C SER A 18 -10.29 -1.78 -12.44
N ALA A 19 -9.54 -2.12 -11.38
CA ALA A 19 -8.15 -2.58 -11.47
C ALA A 19 -8.12 -4.11 -11.39
N ALA A 20 -7.28 -4.73 -12.22
CA ALA A 20 -7.12 -6.19 -12.22
C ALA A 20 -6.47 -6.68 -10.92
N ASP A 21 -6.73 -7.92 -10.55
CA ASP A 21 -6.13 -8.56 -9.38
C ASP A 21 -4.60 -8.54 -9.45
N VAL A 22 -3.97 -8.31 -8.30
CA VAL A 22 -2.53 -8.53 -8.14
C VAL A 22 -2.24 -9.95 -7.69
N VAL A 23 -1.04 -10.42 -8.01
CA VAL A 23 -0.50 -11.69 -7.53
C VAL A 23 0.68 -11.48 -6.59
N TRP A 24 0.99 -12.49 -5.77
CA TRP A 24 2.12 -12.43 -4.86
C TRP A 24 3.46 -12.58 -5.60
N ASN A 25 4.43 -11.76 -5.23
CA ASN A 25 5.83 -11.89 -5.66
C ASN A 25 6.72 -12.06 -4.42
N SER A 26 7.39 -13.22 -4.31
CA SER A 26 8.27 -13.54 -3.18
C SER A 26 9.51 -12.64 -3.13
N THR A 27 10.12 -12.31 -4.27
CA THR A 27 11.29 -11.41 -4.33
C THR A 27 10.96 -10.02 -3.78
N LEU A 28 9.80 -9.46 -4.12
CA LEU A 28 9.35 -8.18 -3.57
C LEU A 28 9.11 -8.26 -2.06
N ALA A 29 8.62 -9.40 -1.57
CA ALA A 29 8.37 -9.64 -0.16
C ALA A 29 9.67 -9.80 0.66
N ASP A 30 10.68 -10.43 0.09
CA ASP A 30 12.01 -10.56 0.72
C ASP A 30 12.63 -9.17 0.87
N ILE A 31 12.59 -8.35 -0.19
CA ILE A 31 13.03 -6.95 -0.16
C ILE A 31 12.24 -6.16 0.87
N ALA A 32 10.91 -6.30 0.91
CA ALA A 32 10.06 -5.59 1.86
C ALA A 32 10.38 -5.98 3.31
N THR A 33 10.64 -7.26 3.56
CA THR A 33 11.03 -7.78 4.88
C THR A 33 12.39 -7.23 5.29
N GLN A 34 13.36 -7.19 4.38
CA GLN A 34 14.68 -6.63 4.64
C GLN A 34 14.59 -5.14 5.02
N ILE A 35 13.75 -4.36 4.32
CA ILE A 35 13.49 -2.96 4.68
C ILE A 35 12.82 -2.87 6.05
N ALA A 36 11.82 -3.70 6.31
CA ALA A 36 11.10 -3.70 7.58
C ALA A 36 12.01 -4.06 8.78
N GLN A 37 13.04 -4.87 8.57
CA GLN A 37 14.05 -5.19 9.59
C GLN A 37 14.94 -4.00 9.99
N SER A 38 14.96 -2.91 9.22
CA SER A 38 15.67 -1.68 9.61
C SER A 38 15.05 -1.00 10.82
N CYS A 39 13.79 -1.33 11.16
CA CYS A 39 13.07 -0.74 12.29
C CYS A 39 13.10 0.80 12.33
N THR A 40 13.12 1.39 11.14
CA THR A 40 13.06 2.84 10.93
C THR A 40 11.91 3.11 9.98
N PHE A 41 10.88 3.81 10.46
CA PHE A 41 9.69 4.13 9.69
C PHE A 41 10.01 5.18 8.61
N ALA A 42 10.48 4.70 7.47
CA ALA A 42 10.83 5.50 6.31
C ALA A 42 10.75 4.65 5.04
N HIS A 43 10.49 5.32 3.91
CA HIS A 43 10.67 4.69 2.60
C HIS A 43 12.14 4.40 2.34
N GLN A 44 12.44 3.20 1.84
CA GLN A 44 13.79 2.77 1.50
C GLN A 44 13.79 1.94 0.22
N SER A 45 14.92 1.95 -0.48
CA SER A 45 15.16 1.14 -1.66
C SER A 45 16.36 0.22 -1.44
N ILE A 46 16.27 -0.98 -2.00
CA ILE A 46 17.37 -1.95 -2.08
C ILE A 46 17.69 -2.11 -3.58
N ASP A 47 18.98 -2.18 -3.92
CA ASP A 47 19.48 -2.37 -5.30
C ASP A 47 18.90 -1.41 -6.34
N GLY A 48 18.67 -0.15 -5.94
CA GLY A 48 18.14 0.91 -6.83
C GLY A 48 16.62 0.97 -6.95
N GLY A 49 15.87 0.07 -6.29
CA GLY A 49 14.42 0.13 -6.22
C GLY A 49 13.72 -0.37 -7.49
N GLY A 50 12.90 0.48 -8.12
CA GLY A 50 12.11 0.12 -9.31
C GLY A 50 10.73 -0.50 -9.01
N TYR A 51 10.32 -0.50 -7.75
CA TYR A 51 9.00 -0.90 -7.28
C TYR A 51 8.31 0.27 -6.56
N GLY A 52 6.97 0.27 -6.58
CA GLY A 52 6.20 1.16 -5.72
C GLY A 52 6.30 0.69 -4.27
N GLN A 53 5.98 1.54 -3.29
CA GLN A 53 6.08 1.16 -1.88
C GLN A 53 5.01 1.84 -1.03
N ASN A 54 4.31 1.05 -0.22
CA ASN A 54 3.52 1.55 0.91
C ASN A 54 4.16 1.06 2.21
N ILE A 55 4.10 1.89 3.25
CA ILE A 55 4.54 1.53 4.59
C ILE A 55 3.46 1.81 5.63
N ALA A 56 3.47 1.04 6.72
CA ALA A 56 2.57 1.25 7.85
C ALA A 56 3.23 0.84 9.16
N ALA A 57 2.79 1.45 10.25
CA ALA A 57 3.25 1.16 11.61
C ALA A 57 2.09 0.74 12.51
N GLY A 58 2.39 0.04 13.61
CA GLY A 58 1.42 -0.19 14.69
C GLY A 58 0.55 -1.43 14.59
N VAL A 59 0.51 -2.11 13.43
CA VAL A 59 -0.39 -3.25 13.20
C VAL A 59 0.40 -4.56 13.05
N PRO A 60 0.09 -5.61 13.84
CA PRO A 60 0.79 -6.89 13.75
C PRO A 60 0.46 -7.64 12.45
N ALA A 61 1.38 -8.55 12.05
CA ALA A 61 1.22 -9.38 10.86
C ALA A 61 -0.09 -10.21 10.87
N SER A 62 -0.58 -10.61 12.05
CA SER A 62 -1.84 -11.34 12.20
C SER A 62 -3.07 -10.51 11.79
N ASN A 63 -2.96 -9.18 11.75
CA ASN A 63 -4.02 -8.26 11.37
C ASN A 63 -3.67 -7.43 10.12
N ILE A 64 -2.95 -8.03 9.16
CA ILE A 64 -2.57 -7.37 7.91
C ILE A 64 -3.76 -6.79 7.11
N ALA A 65 -4.96 -7.33 7.33
CA ALA A 65 -6.18 -6.78 6.74
C ALA A 65 -6.41 -5.32 7.13
N ALA A 66 -6.18 -4.96 8.41
CA ALA A 66 -6.36 -3.59 8.88
C ALA A 66 -5.35 -2.61 8.27
N VAL A 67 -4.14 -3.07 7.92
CA VAL A 67 -3.18 -2.23 7.20
C VAL A 67 -3.72 -1.86 5.82
N VAL A 68 -4.15 -2.86 5.05
CA VAL A 68 -4.60 -2.64 3.67
C VAL A 68 -5.92 -1.87 3.63
N THR A 69 -6.92 -2.33 4.38
CA THR A 69 -8.27 -1.77 4.34
C THR A 69 -8.36 -0.48 5.14
N ASN A 70 -8.05 -0.52 6.44
CA ASN A 70 -8.32 0.63 7.30
C ASN A 70 -7.28 1.75 7.14
N LEU A 71 -5.99 1.42 7.10
CA LEU A 71 -4.94 2.45 7.05
C LEU A 71 -4.72 3.00 5.66
N TRP A 72 -4.55 2.14 4.64
CA TRP A 72 -4.19 2.59 3.31
C TRP A 72 -5.38 2.93 2.42
N TYR A 73 -6.47 2.15 2.47
CA TYR A 73 -7.62 2.38 1.60
C TYR A 73 -8.65 3.32 2.26
N ASP A 74 -9.38 2.89 3.28
CA ASP A 74 -10.48 3.64 3.90
C ASP A 74 -10.00 4.96 4.52
N GLY A 75 -8.84 4.93 5.19
CA GLY A 75 -8.25 6.09 5.85
C GLY A 75 -7.93 7.25 4.89
N GLU A 76 -7.77 6.95 3.60
CA GLU A 76 -7.37 7.91 2.57
C GLU A 76 -8.41 8.08 1.45
N PHE A 77 -9.37 7.16 1.32
CA PHE A 77 -10.34 7.13 0.24
C PHE A 77 -11.08 8.47 0.09
N ASN A 78 -11.55 9.05 1.20
CA ASN A 78 -12.29 10.31 1.20
C ASN A 78 -11.41 11.54 0.89
N SER A 79 -10.08 11.39 0.95
CA SER A 79 -9.14 12.43 0.53
C SER A 79 -8.92 12.48 -0.98
N PHE A 80 -9.27 11.42 -1.72
CA PHE A 80 -9.28 11.43 -3.18
C PHE A 80 -10.65 11.90 -3.71
N LEU A 81 -10.78 13.22 -3.88
CA LEU A 81 -12.07 13.86 -4.20
C LEU A 81 -12.65 13.38 -5.56
N PRO A 82 -13.99 13.37 -5.72
CA PRO A 82 -14.64 13.01 -6.98
C PRO A 82 -14.15 13.81 -8.20
N SER A 83 -13.68 15.05 -7.99
CA SER A 83 -13.13 15.90 -9.06
C SER A 83 -11.74 15.49 -9.52
N TYR A 84 -11.02 14.65 -8.77
CA TYR A 84 -9.66 14.21 -9.08
C TYR A 84 -9.59 13.06 -10.09
N TYR A 85 -10.66 12.27 -10.21
CA TYR A 85 -10.72 11.18 -11.17
C TYR A 85 -10.55 11.70 -12.61
N GLY A 86 -9.61 11.09 -13.35
CA GLY A 86 -9.25 11.50 -14.70
C GLY A 86 -8.18 12.59 -14.79
N GLN A 87 -7.82 13.25 -13.69
CA GLN A 87 -6.74 14.23 -13.70
C GLN A 87 -5.37 13.56 -13.81
N ALA A 88 -4.47 14.17 -14.57
CA ALA A 88 -3.11 13.66 -14.75
C ALA A 88 -2.26 13.81 -13.47
N ASN A 89 -2.49 14.86 -12.67
CA ASN A 89 -1.76 15.18 -11.44
C ASN A 89 -2.71 15.83 -10.41
N PRO A 90 -3.51 15.06 -9.66
CA PRO A 90 -4.32 15.61 -8.58
C PRO A 90 -3.44 16.20 -7.47
N PRO A 91 -3.90 17.24 -6.75
CA PRO A 91 -3.14 17.84 -5.66
C PRO A 91 -3.21 16.98 -4.37
N ASN A 92 -2.44 17.39 -3.35
CA ASN A 92 -2.48 16.81 -2.00
C ASN A 92 -2.14 15.31 -1.92
N PHE A 93 -1.16 14.86 -2.71
CA PHE A 93 -0.70 13.47 -2.77
C PHE A 93 -0.51 12.80 -1.40
N TYR A 94 0.06 13.52 -0.42
CA TYR A 94 0.28 13.00 0.93
C TYR A 94 -0.99 12.52 1.66
N ALA A 95 -2.17 12.95 1.24
CA ALA A 95 -3.44 12.55 1.86
C ALA A 95 -4.04 11.28 1.23
N TRP A 96 -3.54 10.83 0.08
CA TRP A 96 -4.14 9.71 -0.67
C TRP A 96 -3.11 8.79 -1.36
N GLY A 97 -1.83 8.96 -1.05
CA GLY A 97 -0.72 8.26 -1.70
C GLY A 97 -0.73 6.74 -1.50
N HIS A 98 -1.16 6.26 -0.33
CA HIS A 98 -1.28 4.83 -0.08
C HIS A 98 -2.48 4.24 -0.81
N PHE A 99 -3.64 4.91 -0.74
CA PHE A 99 -4.87 4.52 -1.44
C PHE A 99 -4.60 4.37 -2.94
N SER A 100 -3.98 5.39 -3.55
CA SER A 100 -3.70 5.41 -4.99
C SER A 100 -2.79 4.26 -5.43
N GLN A 101 -1.82 3.87 -4.61
CA GLN A 101 -0.99 2.69 -4.89
C GLN A 101 -1.78 1.38 -4.77
N VAL A 102 -2.65 1.23 -3.78
CA VAL A 102 -3.50 0.02 -3.63
C VAL A 102 -4.33 -0.21 -4.89
N VAL A 103 -4.96 0.84 -5.41
CA VAL A 103 -5.88 0.75 -6.56
C VAL A 103 -5.21 0.98 -7.92
N TRP A 104 -3.88 1.11 -7.98
CA TRP A 104 -3.17 1.46 -9.20
C TRP A 104 -3.30 0.36 -10.27
N LYS A 105 -3.97 0.66 -11.40
CA LYS A 105 -4.28 -0.34 -12.43
C LYS A 105 -3.07 -1.04 -13.05
N ALA A 106 -1.98 -0.32 -13.29
CA ALA A 106 -0.78 -0.90 -13.91
C ALA A 106 0.06 -1.78 -12.96
N THR A 107 -0.22 -1.74 -11.65
CA THR A 107 0.41 -2.64 -10.69
C THR A 107 -0.11 -4.06 -10.89
N SER A 108 0.79 -5.04 -11.00
CA SER A 108 0.44 -6.44 -11.30
C SER A 108 0.88 -7.41 -10.22
N GLU A 109 1.90 -7.07 -9.44
CA GLU A 109 2.44 -7.95 -8.40
C GLU A 109 2.72 -7.17 -7.13
N ILE A 110 2.60 -7.85 -5.99
CA ILE A 110 2.86 -7.28 -4.67
C ILE A 110 3.66 -8.28 -3.81
N GLY A 111 4.57 -7.76 -2.99
CA GLY A 111 5.24 -8.53 -1.95
C GLY A 111 5.44 -7.68 -0.71
N CYS A 112 5.14 -8.23 0.46
CA CYS A 112 5.13 -7.49 1.72
C CYS A 112 5.82 -8.23 2.86
N GLY A 113 6.35 -7.45 3.81
CA GLY A 113 6.91 -7.94 5.05
C GLY A 113 6.39 -7.12 6.22
N THR A 114 6.04 -7.81 7.33
CA THR A 114 5.68 -7.17 8.60
C THR A 114 6.62 -7.67 9.69
N VAL A 115 7.37 -6.77 10.33
CA VAL A 115 8.39 -7.08 11.33
C VAL A 115 8.04 -6.46 12.67
N TYR A 116 8.25 -7.22 13.76
CA TYR A 116 8.24 -6.68 15.12
C TYR A 116 9.62 -6.16 15.49
N CYS A 117 9.69 -4.89 15.82
CA CYS A 117 10.89 -4.20 16.22
C CYS A 117 11.03 -4.22 17.75
N SER A 118 11.69 -5.25 18.27
CA SER A 118 11.81 -5.50 19.72
C SER A 118 12.48 -4.37 20.51
N LYS A 119 13.29 -3.54 19.86
CA LYS A 119 13.95 -2.36 20.44
C LYS A 119 13.19 -1.05 20.20
N GLY A 120 11.96 -1.13 19.67
CA GLY A 120 11.18 0.01 19.23
C GLY A 120 11.30 0.26 17.71
N LEU A 121 10.31 0.95 17.16
CA LEU A 121 10.29 1.43 15.79
C LEU A 121 10.67 2.92 15.80
N GLY A 122 11.74 3.29 15.11
CA GLY A 122 12.16 4.68 14.98
C GLY A 122 11.23 5.46 14.02
N GLY A 123 11.11 6.77 14.21
CA GLY A 123 10.34 7.65 13.31
C GLY A 123 8.82 7.62 13.53
N VAL A 124 8.34 7.00 14.61
CA VAL A 124 6.94 7.00 15.04
C VAL A 124 6.81 7.52 16.48
N GLY A 125 5.58 7.90 16.87
CA GLY A 125 5.29 8.30 18.25
C GLY A 125 5.47 7.14 19.25
N SER A 126 5.73 7.46 20.52
CA SER A 126 5.97 6.48 21.58
C SER A 126 4.82 5.50 21.81
N ASP A 127 3.61 5.89 21.46
CA ASP A 127 2.39 5.09 21.68
C ASP A 127 2.08 4.14 20.52
N VAL A 128 2.89 4.17 19.44
CA VAL A 128 2.71 3.29 18.29
C VAL A 128 3.35 1.93 18.59
N PRO A 129 2.59 0.83 18.56
CA PRO A 129 3.16 -0.51 18.71
C PRO A 129 4.28 -0.74 17.67
N PRO A 130 5.41 -1.37 18.03
CA PRO A 130 6.60 -1.37 17.19
C PRO A 130 6.53 -2.46 16.10
N TRP A 131 5.44 -2.48 15.35
CA TRP A 131 5.26 -3.28 14.15
C TRP A 131 5.49 -2.41 12.93
N PHE A 132 6.32 -2.86 12.00
CA PHE A 132 6.59 -2.16 10.75
C PHE A 132 6.20 -3.04 9.57
N THR A 133 5.26 -2.57 8.76
CA THR A 133 4.83 -3.23 7.51
C THR A 133 5.34 -2.45 6.32
N VAL A 134 5.93 -3.16 5.37
CA VAL A 134 6.35 -2.64 4.06
C VAL A 134 5.71 -3.51 2.99
N CYS A 135 5.13 -2.89 1.96
CA CYS A 135 4.65 -3.56 0.76
C CYS A 135 5.31 -2.94 -0.47
N ASN A 136 5.93 -3.76 -1.30
CA ASN A 136 6.54 -3.36 -2.56
C ASN A 136 5.68 -3.85 -3.74
N TYR A 137 5.61 -3.04 -4.80
CA TYR A 137 4.67 -3.22 -5.92
C TYR A 137 5.40 -3.25 -7.28
N ARG A 138 5.21 -4.31 -8.08
CA ARG A 138 5.68 -4.34 -9.48
C ARG A 138 4.69 -3.61 -10.38
N GLY A 139 5.20 -2.75 -11.25
CA GLY A 139 4.40 -1.71 -11.91
C GLY A 139 4.18 -0.59 -10.90
N PRO A 140 5.23 0.21 -10.59
CA PRO A 140 5.17 1.21 -9.53
C PRO A 140 4.00 2.17 -9.76
N GLY A 141 3.24 2.42 -8.69
CA GLY A 141 2.18 3.41 -8.68
C GLY A 141 2.71 4.82 -8.54
N ASN A 142 1.78 5.77 -8.42
CA ASN A 142 2.08 7.15 -8.05
C ASN A 142 3.03 7.89 -8.99
N VAL A 143 3.04 7.48 -10.26
CA VAL A 143 3.82 8.14 -11.31
C VAL A 143 3.07 9.38 -11.79
N GLY A 144 3.75 10.53 -11.70
CA GLY A 144 3.23 11.82 -12.17
C GLY A 144 2.73 11.75 -13.62
N GLY A 145 1.58 12.37 -13.88
CA GLY A 145 0.92 12.39 -15.18
C GLY A 145 0.05 11.15 -15.47
N LEU A 146 0.13 10.09 -14.66
CA LEU A 146 -0.54 8.82 -14.94
C LEU A 146 -1.73 8.50 -14.02
N TYR A 147 -2.05 9.37 -13.05
CA TYR A 147 -3.11 9.14 -12.07
C TYR A 147 -4.48 8.89 -12.71
N GLY A 148 -4.91 9.74 -13.63
CA GLY A 148 -6.21 9.62 -14.30
C GLY A 148 -6.39 8.35 -15.12
N LYS A 149 -5.29 7.70 -15.55
CA LYS A 149 -5.33 6.41 -16.25
C LYS A 149 -5.37 5.23 -15.29
N ASN A 150 -4.81 5.40 -14.09
CA ASN A 150 -4.55 4.29 -13.17
C ASN A 150 -5.48 4.25 -11.96
N ILE A 151 -6.23 5.32 -11.67
CA ILE A 151 -7.21 5.37 -10.57
C ILE A 151 -8.60 5.45 -11.19
N GLY A 152 -9.32 4.32 -11.21
CA GLY A 152 -10.70 4.28 -11.65
C GLY A 152 -11.65 4.87 -10.61
N LYS A 153 -12.83 5.34 -11.03
CA LYS A 153 -13.90 5.69 -10.09
C LYS A 153 -14.36 4.42 -9.35
N PRO A 154 -14.74 4.53 -8.05
CA PRO A 154 -15.31 3.42 -7.32
C PRO A 154 -16.63 2.99 -7.96
N LEU A 155 -16.85 1.68 -8.07
CA LEU A 155 -18.06 1.07 -8.63
C LEU A 155 -19.18 0.92 -7.59
N GLY A 156 -18.88 1.15 -6.31
CA GLY A 156 -19.85 1.01 -5.22
C GLY A 156 -20.15 -0.45 -4.90
N HIS A 157 -19.14 -1.33 -5.00
CA HIS A 157 -19.30 -2.73 -4.64
C HIS A 157 -19.63 -2.87 -3.14
N PRO A 158 -20.60 -3.72 -2.76
CA PRO A 158 -21.08 -3.84 -1.38
C PRO A 158 -20.09 -4.53 -0.43
N ASN A 159 -19.04 -5.17 -0.99
CA ASN A 159 -18.08 -5.99 -0.26
C ASN A 159 -16.72 -5.30 -0.06
N VAL A 160 -16.70 -3.97 -0.18
CA VAL A 160 -15.53 -3.10 -0.03
C VAL A 160 -15.46 -2.59 1.39
#